data_AF-A0A1Y6JHE4-F1
#
_entry.id   AF-A0A1Y6JHE4-F1
#
_cell.length_a   1.000
_cell.length_b   1.000
_cell.length_c   1.000
_cell.angle_alpha   90.00
_cell.angle_beta   90.00
_cell.angle_gamma   90.00
#
_symmetry.space_group_name_H-M   'P 1'
#
loop_
_entity.id
_entity.type
_entity.pdbx_description
1 polymer ?
#
loop_
_entity_poly.entity_id
_entity_poly.type
_entity_poly.pdbx_seq_one_letter_code
_entity_poly.pdbx_strand_id
1 'polypeptide(L)'
;MHTVFSVAALTGASMLSLSFMQAHAAGLSDGSKPFDQYHWVTTHNSYEKINQNLKEMPQQLSDGVRGFMLDLYTDHKQKGFNRIIVCHKSLACYGPWGNHLKNEFIPFLKANPAEVVTLFLESYVTRDDLQQVFASVPELADYSFDPDNFANEQWPTLDEMARSNNRLILLTDRSELEGNYAVGNKAVKVLYDQDWLVQNRWDTLGAVATSLLAFHDFSCPTRWSDVPLNTRTVARETGKRWNRLFLMNQFHTATSTTFDSGSFDNNLTYLRHRTDNCGVTPNFIGINNYQNGDTLAYTQALTQGGIYLWEGHGADRTQDTVCVIPNGTQTLLLPEMGCENDEAQSLSLSGIAKGTRITVFDSPHASTDDDYATVDVKRDIGISEHVIVHEFERTLETDDYRVNYFKYNGLNGKVSRVEIQVP
;
A
#
# COMPACT_ATOMS: atom_id res chain seq x y z
N MET A 1 -5.64 -20.27 -75.92
CA MET A 1 -5.90 -21.48 -75.11
C MET A 1 -4.68 -21.73 -74.23
N HIS A 2 -4.94 -22.10 -72.97
CA HIS A 2 -3.99 -22.46 -71.91
C HIS A 2 -3.42 -21.33 -71.03
N THR A 3 -4.22 -21.05 -70.00
CA THR A 3 -3.93 -20.78 -68.59
C THR A 3 -2.48 -20.99 -68.13
N VAL A 4 -1.94 -19.98 -67.43
CA VAL A 4 -0.96 -20.16 -66.34
C VAL A 4 -1.43 -19.28 -65.18
N PHE A 5 -1.58 -19.91 -64.01
CA PHE A 5 -1.93 -19.29 -62.74
C PHE A 5 -0.77 -18.42 -62.23
N SER A 6 -1.05 -17.18 -61.83
CA SER A 6 -0.18 -16.42 -60.93
C SER A 6 -0.86 -16.32 -59.56
N VAL A 7 -0.26 -16.98 -58.58
CA VAL A 7 -0.59 -16.84 -57.17
C VAL A 7 0.08 -15.56 -56.67
N ALA A 8 -0.69 -14.51 -56.47
CA ALA A 8 -0.26 -13.35 -55.69
C ALA A 8 -0.73 -13.56 -54.25
N ALA A 9 0.21 -13.90 -53.36
CA ALA A 9 -0.02 -13.94 -51.94
C ALA A 9 -0.23 -12.50 -51.43
N LEU A 10 -1.44 -12.19 -50.97
CA LEU A 10 -1.71 -11.00 -50.17
C LEU A 10 -1.15 -11.25 -48.77
N THR A 11 0.06 -10.76 -48.49
CA THR A 11 0.52 -10.53 -47.12
C THR A 11 -0.17 -9.29 -46.59
N GLY A 12 -1.37 -9.46 -46.03
CA GLY A 12 -1.98 -8.46 -45.17
C GLY A 12 -1.19 -8.38 -43.87
N ALA A 13 -0.32 -7.38 -43.75
CA ALA A 13 0.27 -7.03 -42.47
C ALA A 13 -0.82 -6.35 -41.62
N SER A 14 -1.56 -7.13 -40.84
CA SER A 14 -2.30 -6.59 -39.70
C SER A 14 -1.26 -6.08 -38.71
N MET A 15 -1.05 -4.76 -38.68
CA MET A 15 -0.46 -4.10 -37.53
C MET A 15 -1.44 -4.25 -36.36
N LEU A 16 -1.29 -5.33 -35.58
CA LEU A 16 -1.78 -5.33 -34.22
C LEU A 16 -0.98 -4.26 -33.48
N SER A 17 -1.58 -3.08 -33.32
CA SER A 17 -1.18 -2.15 -32.28
C SER A 17 -1.46 -2.83 -30.95
N LEU A 18 -0.46 -3.52 -30.41
CA LEU A 18 -0.40 -3.85 -29.00
C LEU A 18 -0.34 -2.51 -28.27
N SER A 19 -1.50 -2.03 -27.83
CA SER A 19 -1.60 -1.01 -26.82
C SER A 19 -0.94 -1.59 -25.58
N PHE A 20 0.35 -1.31 -25.38
CA PHE A 20 0.96 -1.45 -24.08
C PHE A 20 0.17 -0.53 -23.17
N MET A 21 -0.71 -1.09 -22.34
CA MET A 21 -1.08 -0.43 -21.11
C MET A 21 0.22 -0.31 -20.33
N GLN A 22 0.86 0.85 -20.44
CA GLN A 22 1.75 1.31 -19.40
C GLN A 22 0.90 1.30 -18.13
N ALA A 23 1.12 0.27 -17.30
CA ALA A 23 0.91 0.39 -15.88
C ALA A 23 1.72 1.62 -15.48
N HIS A 24 1.04 2.77 -15.47
CA HIS A 24 1.55 3.92 -14.76
C HIS A 24 1.62 3.40 -13.33
N ALA A 25 2.85 3.22 -12.83
CA ALA A 25 3.05 3.38 -11.42
C ALA A 25 2.41 4.73 -11.11
N ALA A 26 1.20 4.71 -10.56
CA ALA A 26 0.54 5.88 -10.04
C ALA A 26 1.35 6.25 -8.80
N GLY A 27 2.54 6.80 -9.06
CA GLY A 27 3.44 7.32 -8.06
C GLY A 27 2.68 8.42 -7.36
N LEU A 28 2.79 8.41 -6.04
CA LEU A 28 2.37 9.48 -5.16
C LEU A 28 2.75 10.82 -5.80
N SER A 29 1.77 11.56 -6.30
CA SER A 29 2.01 12.73 -7.16
C SER A 29 2.43 13.97 -6.38
N ASP A 30 2.22 13.96 -5.07
CA ASP A 30 2.61 15.03 -4.15
C ASP A 30 3.78 14.55 -3.30
N GLY A 31 4.99 15.03 -3.60
CA GLY A 31 6.21 14.77 -2.82
C GLY A 31 6.43 15.76 -1.66
N SER A 32 5.53 16.73 -1.50
CA SER A 32 5.67 17.83 -0.54
C SER A 32 5.16 17.49 0.86
N LYS A 33 4.46 16.37 1.03
CA LYS A 33 3.97 15.93 2.34
C LYS A 33 5.13 15.34 3.17
N PRO A 34 5.11 15.49 4.50
CA PRO A 34 5.95 14.73 5.42
C PRO A 34 5.79 13.21 5.25
N PHE A 35 6.87 12.44 5.43
CA PHE A 35 6.86 10.98 5.29
C PHE A 35 5.78 10.28 6.13
N ASP A 36 5.48 10.78 7.33
CA ASP A 36 4.43 10.22 8.20
C ASP A 36 2.98 10.47 7.73
N GLN A 37 2.79 11.13 6.59
CA GLN A 37 1.49 11.34 5.96
C GLN A 37 1.25 10.45 4.73
N TYR A 38 2.15 9.50 4.48
CA TYR A 38 1.99 8.49 3.44
C TYR A 38 1.66 7.14 4.05
N HIS A 39 0.99 6.35 3.22
CA HIS A 39 0.52 5.03 3.55
C HIS A 39 0.98 4.07 2.46
N TRP A 40 1.55 2.94 2.86
CA TRP A 40 2.19 2.00 1.95
C TRP A 40 1.75 0.57 2.19
N VAL A 41 1.66 -0.16 1.08
CA VAL A 41 1.64 -1.62 1.11
C VAL A 41 3.00 -2.12 1.60
N THR A 42 2.95 -3.03 2.57
CA THR A 42 4.11 -3.74 3.10
C THR A 42 3.89 -5.24 2.97
N THR A 43 4.87 -5.96 2.41
CA THR A 43 4.78 -7.43 2.30
C THR A 43 5.41 -8.12 3.50
N HIS A 44 4.67 -9.04 4.13
CA HIS A 44 5.17 -9.90 5.21
C HIS A 44 6.00 -11.05 4.64
N ASN A 45 7.20 -11.27 5.16
CA ASN A 45 8.17 -12.21 4.61
C ASN A 45 8.31 -12.05 3.10
N SER A 46 8.67 -10.85 2.63
CA SER A 46 8.63 -10.45 1.22
C SER A 46 9.39 -11.36 0.26
N TYR A 47 10.36 -12.10 0.77
CA TYR A 47 11.18 -13.06 0.05
C TYR A 47 10.50 -14.41 -0.17
N GLU A 48 9.44 -14.72 0.60
CA GLU A 48 8.71 -15.98 0.59
C GLU A 48 7.70 -15.97 -0.58
N LYS A 49 8.08 -16.57 -1.70
CA LYS A 49 7.31 -16.51 -2.95
C LYS A 49 5.88 -17.03 -2.80
N ILE A 50 5.62 -18.04 -1.97
CA ILE A 50 4.28 -18.62 -1.85
C ILE A 50 3.32 -17.60 -1.23
N ASN A 51 3.74 -16.92 -0.16
CA ASN A 51 3.02 -15.85 0.52
C ASN A 51 2.81 -14.63 -0.36
N GLN A 52 3.59 -14.44 -1.43
CA GLN A 52 3.53 -13.28 -2.30
C GLN A 52 2.98 -13.63 -3.70
N ASN A 53 2.13 -14.65 -3.82
CA ASN A 53 1.56 -15.10 -5.09
C ASN A 53 2.61 -15.33 -6.21
N LEU A 54 3.71 -15.98 -5.82
CA LEU A 54 4.90 -16.29 -6.62
C LEU A 54 5.69 -15.08 -7.12
N LYS A 55 5.44 -13.88 -6.59
CA LYS A 55 6.15 -12.66 -6.96
C LYS A 55 7.40 -12.46 -6.12
N GLU A 56 8.53 -12.24 -6.79
CA GLU A 56 9.78 -11.84 -6.14
C GLU A 56 9.77 -10.34 -5.83
N MET A 57 10.66 -9.91 -4.92
CA MET A 57 10.74 -8.52 -4.46
C MET A 57 10.91 -7.48 -5.59
N PRO A 58 11.62 -7.74 -6.71
CA PRO A 58 11.64 -6.81 -7.84
C PRO A 58 10.26 -6.52 -8.44
N GLN A 59 9.40 -7.54 -8.52
CA GLN A 59 8.03 -7.34 -9.01
C GLN A 59 7.19 -6.60 -7.96
N GLN A 60 7.33 -6.94 -6.68
CA GLN A 60 6.65 -6.23 -5.58
C GLN A 60 6.99 -4.72 -5.60
N LEU A 61 8.26 -4.37 -5.77
CA LEU A 61 8.72 -2.99 -5.94
C LEU A 61 8.06 -2.31 -7.16
N SER A 62 8.03 -2.99 -8.30
CA SER A 62 7.39 -2.49 -9.52
C SER A 62 5.88 -2.28 -9.37
N ASP A 63 5.24 -3.07 -8.53
CA ASP A 63 3.80 -3.04 -8.30
C ASP A 63 3.37 -1.99 -7.26
N GLY A 64 4.32 -1.27 -6.66
CA GLY A 64 4.02 -0.19 -5.70
C GLY A 64 4.24 -0.56 -4.22
N VAL A 65 4.75 -1.75 -3.91
CA VAL A 65 5.17 -2.08 -2.53
C VAL A 65 6.37 -1.21 -2.14
N ARG A 66 6.31 -0.62 -0.95
CA ARG A 66 7.38 0.23 -0.40
C ARG A 66 7.84 -0.18 1.00
N GLY A 67 7.14 -1.11 1.65
CA GLY A 67 7.59 -1.76 2.87
C GLY A 67 7.90 -3.24 2.65
N PHE A 68 8.98 -3.75 3.23
CA PHE A 68 9.39 -5.15 3.09
C PHE A 68 9.81 -5.72 4.43
N MET A 69 9.15 -6.80 4.90
CA MET A 69 9.54 -7.52 6.11
C MET A 69 10.46 -8.68 5.75
N LEU A 70 11.67 -8.68 6.33
CA LEU A 70 12.72 -9.64 6.03
C LEU A 70 13.26 -10.29 7.30
N ASP A 71 13.30 -11.62 7.32
CA ASP A 71 13.95 -12.39 8.38
C ASP A 71 15.42 -12.59 8.02
N LEU A 72 16.32 -12.02 8.82
CA LEU A 72 17.75 -12.11 8.62
C LEU A 72 18.36 -13.19 9.51
N TYR A 73 19.08 -14.14 8.90
CA TYR A 73 19.84 -15.17 9.61
C TYR A 73 21.31 -15.11 9.25
N THR A 74 22.19 -15.38 10.23
CA THR A 74 23.62 -15.52 9.97
C THR A 74 23.91 -16.83 9.26
N ASP A 75 24.52 -16.76 8.07
CA ASP A 75 25.16 -17.94 7.46
C ASP A 75 26.59 -18.05 7.99
N HIS A 76 26.77 -18.88 9.01
CA HIS A 76 28.08 -19.09 9.65
C HIS A 76 29.15 -19.69 8.73
N LYS A 77 28.77 -20.23 7.56
CA LYS A 77 29.70 -20.75 6.56
C LYS A 77 30.19 -19.67 5.60
N GLN A 78 29.53 -18.51 5.59
CA GLN A 78 29.81 -17.40 4.70
C GLN A 78 30.39 -16.20 5.46
N LYS A 79 30.91 -15.23 4.70
CA LYS A 79 31.51 -13.98 5.17
C LYS A 79 31.17 -12.83 4.23
N GLY A 80 31.38 -11.60 4.69
CA GLY A 80 31.22 -10.39 3.87
C GLY A 80 29.83 -10.31 3.25
N PHE A 81 29.80 -10.11 1.93
CA PHE A 81 28.58 -10.00 1.11
C PHE A 81 27.54 -11.11 1.34
N ASN A 82 28.00 -12.35 1.59
CA ASN A 82 27.11 -13.51 1.76
C ASN A 82 26.85 -13.87 3.23
N ARG A 83 27.31 -13.06 4.18
CA ARG A 83 27.27 -13.38 5.62
C ARG A 83 25.85 -13.55 6.17
N ILE A 84 24.89 -12.85 5.58
CA ILE A 84 23.49 -12.88 5.96
C ILE A 84 22.68 -13.50 4.84
N ILE A 85 21.80 -14.42 5.21
CA ILE A 85 20.84 -15.09 4.33
C ILE A 85 19.42 -14.74 4.78
N VAL A 86 18.51 -14.57 3.84
CA VAL A 86 17.09 -14.31 4.14
C VAL A 86 16.34 -15.65 4.17
N CYS A 87 15.67 -15.97 5.28
CA CYS A 87 15.03 -17.27 5.45
C CYS A 87 13.79 -17.22 6.34
N HIS A 88 12.79 -18.05 6.08
CA HIS A 88 11.75 -18.34 7.07
C HIS A 88 12.21 -19.50 7.99
N LYS A 89 12.37 -19.21 9.28
CA LYS A 89 12.75 -20.16 10.35
C LYS A 89 14.00 -21.02 10.04
N SER A 90 15.01 -20.48 9.36
CA SER A 90 16.23 -21.19 8.87
C SER A 90 15.99 -22.44 7.98
N LEU A 91 14.74 -22.74 7.63
CA LEU A 91 14.34 -23.94 6.88
C LEU A 91 14.14 -23.64 5.39
N ALA A 92 13.56 -22.49 5.06
CA ALA A 92 13.32 -22.04 3.70
C ALA A 92 14.10 -20.74 3.46
N CYS A 93 15.18 -20.82 2.68
CA CYS A 93 16.09 -19.71 2.46
C CYS A 93 16.08 -19.25 1.00
N TYR A 94 16.14 -17.94 0.80
CA TYR A 94 15.88 -17.31 -0.50
C TYR A 94 17.09 -16.52 -1.03
N GLY A 95 18.26 -16.77 -0.44
CA GLY A 95 19.55 -16.28 -0.92
C GLY A 95 20.19 -15.22 -0.02
N PRO A 96 21.43 -14.82 -0.34
CA PRO A 96 22.15 -13.84 0.45
C PRO A 96 21.47 -12.47 0.47
N TRP A 97 21.35 -11.84 1.64
CA TRP A 97 20.77 -10.50 1.76
C TRP A 97 21.54 -9.44 0.96
N GLY A 98 22.87 -9.58 0.89
CA GLY A 98 23.70 -8.73 0.04
C GLY A 98 23.28 -8.72 -1.43
N ASN A 99 22.78 -9.85 -1.96
CA ASN A 99 22.24 -9.93 -3.33
C ASN A 99 20.96 -9.12 -3.48
N HIS A 100 20.01 -9.22 -2.54
CA HIS A 100 18.78 -8.44 -2.58
C HIS A 100 19.07 -6.94 -2.51
N LEU A 101 19.98 -6.52 -1.61
CA LEU A 101 20.42 -5.12 -1.54
C LEU A 101 21.03 -4.63 -2.86
N LYS A 102 22.01 -5.37 -3.39
CA LYS A 102 22.79 -4.95 -4.56
C LYS A 102 22.03 -5.03 -5.88
N ASN A 103 21.19 -6.05 -6.05
CA ASN A 103 20.60 -6.36 -7.35
C ASN A 103 19.12 -5.97 -7.46
N GLU A 104 18.45 -5.63 -6.36
CA GLU A 104 17.01 -5.36 -6.34
C GLU A 104 16.73 -3.97 -5.77
N PHE A 105 17.07 -3.71 -4.51
CA PHE A 105 16.74 -2.44 -3.85
C PHE A 105 17.56 -1.25 -4.35
N ILE A 106 18.89 -1.37 -4.44
CA ILE A 106 19.75 -0.28 -4.95
C ILE A 106 19.39 0.07 -6.41
N PRO A 107 19.28 -0.88 -7.35
CA PRO A 107 18.87 -0.57 -8.72
C PRO A 107 17.49 0.09 -8.81
N PHE A 108 16.53 -0.35 -7.99
CA PHE A 108 15.21 0.29 -7.92
C PHE A 108 15.30 1.75 -7.46
N LEU A 109 16.01 2.04 -6.36
CA LEU A 109 16.17 3.40 -5.86
C LEU A 109 16.92 4.30 -6.85
N LYS A 110 17.87 3.74 -7.60
CA LYS A 110 18.60 4.44 -8.66
C LYS A 110 17.71 4.80 -9.84
N ALA A 111 16.84 3.87 -10.25
CA ALA A 111 15.91 4.08 -11.36
C ALA A 111 14.75 5.02 -10.99
N ASN A 112 14.39 5.08 -9.71
CA ASN A 112 13.24 5.83 -9.22
C ASN A 112 13.66 6.85 -8.14
N PRO A 113 14.16 8.04 -8.53
CA PRO A 113 14.80 8.99 -7.60
C PRO A 113 13.85 9.62 -6.57
N ALA A 114 12.53 9.58 -6.81
CA ALA A 114 11.51 10.08 -5.89
C ALA A 114 11.05 9.03 -4.86
N GLU A 115 11.43 7.76 -5.04
CA GLU A 115 10.88 6.66 -4.25
C GLU A 115 11.69 6.42 -2.98
N VAL A 116 10.98 6.15 -1.89
CA VAL A 116 11.53 5.75 -0.58
C VAL A 116 11.12 4.31 -0.29
N VAL A 117 12.07 3.50 0.18
CA VAL A 117 11.83 2.10 0.55
C VAL A 117 12.17 1.88 2.02
N THR A 118 11.31 1.14 2.72
CA THR A 118 11.49 0.78 4.12
C THR A 118 11.66 -0.73 4.26
N LEU A 119 12.75 -1.17 4.88
CA LEU A 119 12.99 -2.56 5.22
C LEU A 119 12.80 -2.74 6.74
N PHE A 120 11.86 -3.62 7.11
CA PHE A 120 11.64 -4.08 8.48
C PHE A 120 12.38 -5.42 8.66
N LEU A 121 13.32 -5.47 9.60
CA LEU A 121 14.28 -6.56 9.73
C LEU A 121 14.01 -7.35 11.01
N GLU A 122 13.42 -8.53 10.89
CA GLU A 122 13.38 -9.51 11.98
C GLU A 122 14.76 -10.17 12.06
N SER A 123 15.52 -9.83 13.10
CA SER A 123 16.98 -9.95 13.06
C SER A 123 17.50 -11.05 14.00
N TYR A 124 17.97 -12.14 13.41
CA TYR A 124 18.71 -13.23 14.08
C TYR A 124 20.22 -13.14 13.82
N VAL A 125 20.71 -11.93 13.55
CA VAL A 125 22.09 -11.63 13.16
C VAL A 125 22.79 -10.79 14.23
N THR A 126 24.11 -10.70 14.16
CA THR A 126 24.90 -9.83 15.03
C THR A 126 25.25 -8.51 14.34
N ARG A 127 25.70 -7.52 15.13
CA ARG A 127 26.23 -6.25 14.60
C ARG A 127 27.40 -6.48 13.62
N ASP A 128 28.27 -7.44 13.90
CA ASP A 128 29.40 -7.78 13.01
C ASP A 128 28.90 -8.35 11.67
N ASP A 129 27.86 -9.17 11.68
CA ASP A 129 27.28 -9.73 10.45
C ASP A 129 26.74 -8.61 9.54
N LEU A 130 26.00 -7.65 10.10
CA LEU A 130 25.52 -6.47 9.37
C LEU A 130 26.69 -5.63 8.85
N GLN A 131 27.69 -5.36 9.68
CA GLN A 131 28.88 -4.60 9.29
C GLN A 131 29.63 -5.25 8.13
N GLN A 132 29.74 -6.58 8.11
CA GLN A 132 30.36 -7.33 7.02
C GLN A 132 29.60 -7.19 5.69
N VAL A 133 28.27 -7.28 5.72
CA VAL A 133 27.44 -7.11 4.51
C VAL A 133 27.51 -5.66 4.02
N PHE A 134 27.32 -4.67 4.89
CA PHE A 134 27.38 -3.25 4.52
C PHE A 134 28.74 -2.84 3.96
N ALA A 135 29.84 -3.29 4.56
CA ALA A 135 31.19 -3.06 4.03
C ALA A 135 31.39 -3.68 2.63
N SER A 136 30.62 -4.72 2.29
CA SER A 136 30.66 -5.37 0.98
C SER A 136 29.71 -4.75 -0.05
N VAL A 137 28.82 -3.84 0.36
CA VAL A 137 27.87 -3.13 -0.50
C VAL A 137 27.97 -1.62 -0.24
N PRO A 138 29.12 -0.97 -0.56
CA PRO A 138 29.37 0.39 -0.13
C PRO A 138 28.41 1.44 -0.71
N GLU A 139 27.86 1.19 -1.90
CA GLU A 139 26.84 2.03 -2.54
C GLU A 139 25.55 2.14 -1.71
N LEU A 140 25.28 1.21 -0.79
CA LEU A 140 24.12 1.27 0.10
C LEU A 140 24.10 2.56 0.95
N ALA A 141 25.29 3.01 1.39
CA ALA A 141 25.44 4.21 2.21
C ALA A 141 25.03 5.50 1.46
N ASP A 142 24.93 5.46 0.13
CA ASP A 142 24.46 6.61 -0.66
C ASP A 142 22.96 6.84 -0.49
N TYR A 143 22.19 5.80 -0.15
CA TYR A 143 20.73 5.83 -0.04
C TYR A 143 20.23 5.81 1.41
N SER A 144 21.09 5.49 2.37
CA SER A 144 20.72 5.29 3.77
C SER A 144 20.02 6.52 4.33
N PHE A 145 18.83 6.33 4.87
CA PHE A 145 18.14 7.36 5.64
C PHE A 145 18.83 7.54 6.99
N ASP A 146 19.29 8.76 7.29
CA ASP A 146 19.76 9.14 8.63
C ASP A 146 18.90 10.29 9.16
N PRO A 147 18.13 10.08 10.25
CA PRO A 147 17.31 11.13 10.83
C PRO A 147 18.13 12.36 11.29
N ASP A 148 19.42 12.20 11.59
CA ASP A 148 20.30 13.30 12.00
C ASP A 148 20.54 14.34 10.88
N ASN A 149 20.29 13.96 9.63
CA ASN A 149 20.35 14.88 8.48
C ASN A 149 19.20 15.88 8.43
N PHE A 150 18.16 15.71 9.27
CA PHE A 150 16.94 16.51 9.24
C PHE A 150 16.70 17.20 10.59
N ALA A 151 16.82 18.53 10.60
CA ALA A 151 16.68 19.33 11.84
C ALA A 151 15.23 19.69 12.20
N ASN A 152 14.27 19.43 11.30
CA ASN A 152 12.87 19.83 11.47
C ASN A 152 12.19 19.06 12.61
N GLU A 153 11.11 19.64 13.17
CA GLU A 153 10.30 19.00 14.21
C GLU A 153 9.30 17.95 13.69
N GLN A 154 9.24 17.76 12.38
CA GLN A 154 8.41 16.78 11.68
C GLN A 154 9.28 15.88 10.81
N TRP A 155 8.74 14.75 10.38
CA TRP A 155 9.38 13.92 9.36
C TRP A 155 9.72 14.75 8.12
N PRO A 156 10.85 14.50 7.46
CA PRO A 156 11.14 15.13 6.18
C PRO A 156 10.08 14.77 5.14
N THR A 157 9.91 15.66 4.18
CA THR A 157 9.06 15.41 3.01
C THR A 157 9.73 14.42 2.06
N LEU A 158 8.97 13.73 1.20
CA LEU A 158 9.56 12.85 0.19
C LEU A 158 10.51 13.61 -0.74
N ASP A 159 10.19 14.87 -1.07
CA ASP A 159 11.07 15.73 -1.86
C ASP A 159 12.38 16.05 -1.14
N GLU A 160 12.37 16.25 0.18
CA GLU A 160 13.61 16.45 0.98
C GLU A 160 14.45 15.17 1.05
N MET A 161 13.79 14.03 1.23
CA MET A 161 14.44 12.71 1.21
C MET A 161 15.06 12.43 -0.15
N ALA A 162 14.37 12.75 -1.24
CA ALA A 162 14.86 12.61 -2.61
C ALA A 162 16.05 13.53 -2.92
N ARG A 163 15.94 14.82 -2.58
CA ARG A 163 17.03 15.79 -2.81
C ARG A 163 18.32 15.43 -2.07
N SER A 164 18.22 14.81 -0.91
CA SER A 164 19.37 14.40 -0.09
C SER A 164 19.77 12.93 -0.24
N ASN A 165 19.04 12.18 -1.08
CA ASN A 165 19.16 10.72 -1.27
C ASN A 165 19.05 9.89 0.02
N ASN A 166 18.32 10.36 1.03
CA ASN A 166 18.03 9.63 2.28
C ASN A 166 16.74 8.81 2.09
N ARG A 167 16.80 7.74 1.30
CA ARG A 167 15.61 7.06 0.74
C ARG A 167 15.48 5.56 1.04
N LEU A 168 16.44 4.99 1.76
CA LEU A 168 16.38 3.62 2.27
C LEU A 168 16.34 3.64 3.80
N ILE A 169 15.19 3.30 4.37
CA ILE A 169 15.00 3.20 5.81
C ILE A 169 15.21 1.75 6.23
N LEU A 170 16.08 1.53 7.22
CA LEU A 170 16.33 0.20 7.80
C LEU A 170 15.89 0.21 9.26
N LEU A 171 14.85 -0.57 9.58
CA LEU A 171 14.30 -0.73 10.93
C LEU A 171 14.52 -2.16 11.41
N THR A 172 15.12 -2.34 12.58
CA THR A 172 15.39 -3.65 13.19
C THR A 172 14.59 -3.84 14.46
N ASP A 173 14.17 -5.08 14.74
CA ASP A 173 13.51 -5.49 15.98
C ASP A 173 14.47 -5.72 17.15
N ARG A 174 15.77 -5.44 16.97
CA ARG A 174 16.84 -5.67 17.96
C ARG A 174 17.59 -4.37 18.27
N SER A 175 17.39 -3.82 19.46
CA SER A 175 18.07 -2.60 19.92
C SER A 175 19.61 -2.65 19.82
N GLU A 176 20.24 -3.83 19.98
CA GLU A 176 21.69 -3.98 19.87
C GLU A 176 22.24 -3.79 18.44
N LEU A 177 21.36 -3.83 17.43
CA LEU A 177 21.69 -3.62 16.02
C LEU A 177 21.48 -2.15 15.59
N GLU A 178 20.94 -1.29 16.45
CA GLU A 178 20.79 0.12 16.15
C GLU A 178 22.13 0.85 15.98
N GLY A 179 22.18 1.81 15.07
CA GLY A 179 23.21 2.85 15.02
C GLY A 179 23.94 2.92 13.68
N ASN A 180 25.12 3.53 13.72
CA ASN A 180 25.92 3.77 12.53
C ASN A 180 26.87 2.59 12.24
N TYR A 181 26.92 2.18 10.98
CA TYR A 181 27.83 1.18 10.45
C TYR A 181 28.77 1.84 9.45
N ALA A 182 30.08 1.77 9.70
CA ALA A 182 31.06 2.48 8.90
C ALA A 182 31.19 1.84 7.52
N VAL A 183 31.09 2.65 6.46
CA VAL A 183 31.23 2.22 5.06
C VAL A 183 32.08 3.26 4.34
N GLY A 184 33.40 3.03 4.33
CA GLY A 184 34.35 4.01 3.82
C GLY A 184 34.32 5.31 4.66
N ASN A 185 34.02 6.43 4.01
CA ASN A 185 33.83 7.74 4.66
C ASN A 185 32.36 8.07 4.95
N LYS A 186 31.44 7.15 4.68
CA LYS A 186 30.00 7.26 4.95
C LYS A 186 29.59 6.26 6.01
N ALA A 187 28.30 6.26 6.36
CA ALA A 187 27.71 5.26 7.22
C ALA A 187 26.37 4.77 6.66
N VAL A 188 26.02 3.53 6.99
CA VAL A 188 24.65 3.02 6.91
C VAL A 188 24.05 3.14 8.30
N LYS A 189 22.86 3.74 8.40
CA LYS A 189 22.10 3.91 9.64
C LYS A 189 21.07 2.79 9.74
N VAL A 190 21.03 2.12 10.89
CA VAL A 190 19.97 1.17 11.25
C VAL A 190 19.24 1.72 12.48
N LEU A 191 17.91 1.71 12.45
CA LEU A 191 17.04 2.28 13.48
C LEU A 191 16.35 1.16 14.27
N TYR A 192 16.23 1.29 15.59
CA TYR A 192 15.46 0.33 16.40
C TYR A 192 13.96 0.59 16.27
N ASP A 193 13.19 -0.39 15.80
CA ASP A 193 11.79 -0.20 15.41
C ASP A 193 10.88 0.36 16.52
N GLN A 194 11.04 -0.12 17.75
CA GLN A 194 10.27 0.30 18.92
C GLN A 194 10.53 1.77 19.32
N ASP A 195 11.58 2.41 18.81
CA ASP A 195 11.83 3.83 19.04
C ASP A 195 11.11 4.74 18.04
N TRP A 196 10.81 4.23 16.84
CA TRP A 196 10.26 5.02 15.73
C TRP A 196 8.80 4.68 15.39
N LEU A 197 8.33 3.50 15.78
CA LEU A 197 7.05 2.95 15.36
C LEU A 197 6.13 2.65 16.54
N VAL A 198 4.83 2.56 16.27
CA VAL A 198 3.93 1.67 17.00
C VAL A 198 3.58 0.48 16.11
N GLN A 199 3.23 -0.65 16.70
CA GLN A 199 2.88 -1.87 15.96
C GLN A 199 1.81 -2.64 16.72
N ASN A 200 0.84 -3.24 16.04
CA ASN A 200 -0.04 -4.24 16.66
C ASN A 200 0.60 -5.62 16.62
N ARG A 201 0.14 -6.55 17.44
CA ARG A 201 0.65 -7.93 17.43
C ARG A 201 0.40 -8.62 16.09
N TRP A 202 1.38 -9.38 15.63
CA TRP A 202 1.38 -10.08 14.35
C TRP A 202 0.52 -11.35 14.33
N ASP A 203 0.27 -11.95 15.49
CA ASP A 203 -0.40 -13.25 15.66
C ASP A 203 -1.89 -13.11 16.03
N THR A 204 -2.52 -12.01 15.63
CA THR A 204 -3.85 -11.62 16.11
C THR A 204 -4.90 -11.53 15.03
N LEU A 205 -4.58 -11.73 13.75
CA LEU A 205 -5.61 -11.89 12.73
C LEU A 205 -6.29 -13.27 12.82
N GLY A 206 -5.63 -14.24 13.47
CA GLY A 206 -6.12 -15.61 13.63
C GLY A 206 -5.02 -16.62 13.30
N ALA A 207 -5.13 -17.84 13.81
CA ALA A 207 -4.09 -18.85 13.59
C ALA A 207 -4.12 -19.45 12.17
N VAL A 208 -5.30 -19.45 11.54
CA VAL A 208 -5.58 -20.10 10.26
C VAL A 208 -6.22 -19.07 9.34
N ALA A 209 -5.69 -18.95 8.12
CA ALA A 209 -6.35 -18.25 7.03
C ALA A 209 -7.45 -19.14 6.45
N THR A 210 -8.66 -18.60 6.31
CA THR A 210 -9.83 -19.36 5.87
C THR A 210 -10.91 -18.43 5.36
N SER A 211 -11.78 -18.88 4.46
CA SER A 211 -12.95 -18.13 4.01
C SER A 211 -14.09 -18.00 5.05
N LEU A 212 -13.81 -18.20 6.34
CA LEU A 212 -14.80 -18.19 7.42
C LEU A 212 -14.52 -17.06 8.40
N LEU A 213 -15.36 -16.03 8.39
CA LEU A 213 -15.23 -14.83 9.22
C LEU A 213 -14.98 -15.13 10.71
N ALA A 214 -15.60 -16.19 11.25
CA ALA A 214 -15.49 -16.58 12.66
C ALA A 214 -14.07 -16.95 13.13
N PHE A 215 -13.13 -17.20 12.21
CA PHE A 215 -11.73 -17.48 12.54
C PHE A 215 -10.81 -16.26 12.44
N HIS A 216 -11.34 -15.12 12.00
CA HIS A 216 -10.60 -13.87 11.97
C HIS A 216 -10.84 -13.07 13.24
N ASP A 217 -9.76 -12.51 13.77
CA ASP A 217 -9.81 -11.57 14.87
C ASP A 217 -9.27 -10.22 14.38
N PHE A 218 -10.13 -9.21 14.30
CA PHE A 218 -9.74 -7.86 13.87
C PHE A 218 -9.37 -6.97 15.06
N SER A 219 -9.24 -7.51 16.27
CA SER A 219 -8.75 -6.77 17.43
C SER A 219 -7.33 -6.27 17.18
N CYS A 220 -6.98 -5.10 17.71
CA CYS A 220 -5.68 -4.48 17.43
C CYS A 220 -4.86 -4.27 18.71
N PRO A 221 -4.44 -5.34 19.42
CA PRO A 221 -3.62 -5.19 20.60
C PRO A 221 -2.22 -4.71 20.21
N THR A 222 -1.66 -3.80 21.01
CA THR A 222 -0.27 -3.35 20.82
C THR A 222 0.71 -4.52 20.90
N ARG A 223 1.75 -4.49 20.07
CA ARG A 223 2.89 -5.43 20.12
C ARG A 223 3.69 -5.25 21.41
N TRP A 224 3.89 -4.00 21.81
CA TRP A 224 4.73 -3.65 22.96
C TRP A 224 3.89 -2.99 24.04
N SER A 225 3.85 -3.60 25.23
CA SER A 225 3.11 -3.05 26.37
C SER A 225 3.56 -1.64 26.76
N ASP A 226 4.86 -1.38 26.62
CA ASP A 226 5.48 -0.12 27.01
C ASP A 226 5.32 0.98 25.95
N VAL A 227 4.86 0.62 24.75
CA VAL A 227 4.57 1.54 23.65
C VAL A 227 3.16 1.26 23.11
N PRO A 228 2.11 1.74 23.80
CA PRO A 228 0.73 1.62 23.32
C PRO A 228 0.52 2.26 21.94
N LEU A 229 -0.46 1.78 21.17
CA LEU A 229 -0.72 2.29 19.80
C LEU A 229 -1.03 3.79 19.73
N ASN A 230 -1.58 4.37 20.79
CA ASN A 230 -1.86 5.82 20.86
C ASN A 230 -0.63 6.68 21.22
N THR A 231 0.56 6.08 21.37
CA THR A 231 1.82 6.80 21.59
C THR A 231 2.17 7.59 20.34
N ARG A 232 2.07 8.93 20.42
CA ARG A 232 2.18 9.79 19.24
C ARG A 232 3.61 10.15 18.85
N THR A 233 4.52 10.37 19.80
CA THR A 233 5.87 10.86 19.51
C THR A 233 6.89 9.73 19.60
N VAL A 234 7.89 9.76 18.72
CA VAL A 234 9.03 8.83 18.75
C VAL A 234 9.75 8.87 20.11
N ALA A 235 10.52 7.82 20.42
CA ALA A 235 11.23 7.72 21.70
C ALA A 235 12.16 8.92 21.91
N ARG A 236 12.33 9.33 23.17
CA ARG A 236 13.11 10.54 23.52
C ARG A 236 14.58 10.38 23.12
N GLU A 237 15.06 9.15 23.18
CA GLU A 237 16.41 8.68 22.87
C GLU A 237 16.79 8.99 21.42
N THR A 238 15.81 9.06 20.52
CA THR A 238 16.02 9.46 19.11
C THR A 238 16.45 10.92 18.95
N GLY A 239 16.25 11.76 19.97
CA GLY A 239 16.48 13.21 19.89
C GLY A 239 15.47 13.97 19.00
N LYS A 240 14.43 13.30 18.50
CA LYS A 240 13.39 13.89 17.65
C LYS A 240 12.08 14.11 18.40
N ARG A 241 11.21 14.93 17.80
CA ARG A 241 9.81 15.15 18.22
C ARG A 241 8.80 14.70 17.16
N TRP A 242 9.24 13.87 16.23
CA TRP A 242 8.42 13.41 15.11
C TRP A 242 7.30 12.49 15.58
N ASN A 243 6.24 12.38 14.77
CA ASN A 243 5.21 11.38 15.02
C ASN A 243 5.79 9.97 14.85
N ARG A 244 5.34 9.03 15.68
CA ARG A 244 5.56 7.60 15.43
C ARG A 244 4.82 7.20 14.18
N LEU A 245 5.47 6.41 13.35
CA LEU A 245 4.79 5.72 12.26
C LEU A 245 4.04 4.52 12.83
N PHE A 246 3.02 4.05 12.13
CA PHE A 246 2.30 2.84 12.51
C PHE A 246 2.49 1.75 11.45
N LEU A 247 3.05 0.60 11.86
CA LEU A 247 3.03 -0.64 11.08
C LEU A 247 1.88 -1.53 11.57
N MET A 248 0.85 -1.67 10.75
CA MET A 248 -0.27 -2.57 11.01
C MET A 248 0.02 -3.96 10.43
N ASN A 249 0.12 -4.97 11.28
CA ASN A 249 0.14 -6.37 10.88
C ASN A 249 -1.28 -6.85 10.59
N GLN A 250 -1.51 -7.28 9.35
CA GLN A 250 -2.77 -7.79 8.80
C GLN A 250 -2.48 -9.11 8.07
N PHE A 251 -2.03 -10.12 8.81
CA PHE A 251 -1.78 -11.45 8.26
C PHE A 251 -1.94 -12.52 9.35
N HIS A 252 -2.18 -13.76 8.92
CA HIS A 252 -2.24 -14.93 9.77
C HIS A 252 -0.86 -15.51 10.07
N THR A 253 -0.75 -16.27 11.17
CA THR A 253 0.48 -17.01 11.49
C THR A 253 0.74 -18.18 10.55
N ALA A 254 -0.31 -18.73 9.95
CA ALA A 254 -0.22 -19.75 8.91
C ALA A 254 -0.24 -19.08 7.52
N THR A 255 0.31 -19.77 6.53
CA THR A 255 0.24 -19.34 5.13
C THR A 255 -1.21 -19.20 4.68
N SER A 256 -1.53 -18.05 4.10
CA SER A 256 -2.83 -17.76 3.49
C SER A 256 -2.83 -18.09 2.00
N THR A 257 -3.94 -18.59 1.47
CA THR A 257 -4.15 -18.64 0.01
C THR A 257 -4.49 -17.25 -0.52
N THR A 258 -4.32 -17.05 -1.83
CA THR A 258 -4.72 -15.80 -2.50
C THR A 258 -6.21 -15.52 -2.39
N PHE A 259 -7.03 -16.57 -2.37
CA PHE A 259 -8.49 -16.46 -2.19
C PHE A 259 -8.83 -16.00 -0.77
N ASP A 260 -8.28 -16.66 0.25
CA ASP A 260 -8.56 -16.29 1.66
C ASP A 260 -8.13 -14.85 1.95
N SER A 261 -6.92 -14.48 1.51
CA SER A 261 -6.42 -13.11 1.72
C SER A 261 -7.25 -12.07 0.96
N GLY A 262 -7.69 -12.38 -0.27
CA GLY A 262 -8.53 -11.47 -1.03
C GLY A 262 -9.92 -11.28 -0.42
N SER A 263 -10.53 -12.33 0.13
CA SER A 263 -11.88 -12.27 0.71
C SER A 263 -11.94 -11.66 2.10
N PHE A 264 -10.86 -11.71 2.89
CA PHE A 264 -10.87 -11.24 4.28
C PHE A 264 -9.65 -10.36 4.61
N ASP A 265 -8.42 -10.90 4.56
CA ASP A 265 -7.22 -10.19 5.07
C ASP A 265 -7.05 -8.80 4.44
N ASN A 266 -7.16 -8.74 3.12
CA ASN A 266 -6.86 -7.57 2.29
C ASN A 266 -8.13 -6.92 1.72
N ASN A 267 -9.32 -7.43 2.06
CA ASN A 267 -10.59 -6.82 1.69
C ASN A 267 -10.81 -5.52 2.47
N LEU A 268 -11.32 -4.50 1.79
CA LEU A 268 -11.47 -3.15 2.33
C LEU A 268 -12.30 -3.08 3.61
N THR A 269 -13.41 -3.81 3.69
CA THR A 269 -14.26 -3.87 4.90
C THR A 269 -13.42 -4.24 6.11
N TYR A 270 -12.62 -5.30 5.99
CA TYR A 270 -11.84 -5.85 7.08
C TYR A 270 -10.55 -5.09 7.37
N LEU A 271 -9.90 -4.53 6.35
CA LEU A 271 -8.80 -3.57 6.51
C LEU A 271 -9.25 -2.36 7.33
N ARG A 272 -10.45 -1.84 7.05
CA ARG A 272 -11.03 -0.72 7.78
C ARG A 272 -11.47 -1.10 9.19
N HIS A 273 -12.06 -2.29 9.39
CA HIS A 273 -12.32 -2.80 10.75
C HIS A 273 -11.07 -2.86 11.60
N ARG A 274 -9.96 -3.39 11.05
CA ARG A 274 -8.68 -3.42 11.75
C ARG A 274 -8.19 -2.01 12.07
N THR A 275 -8.18 -1.12 11.08
CA THR A 275 -7.74 0.28 11.23
C THR A 275 -8.54 1.00 12.33
N ASP A 276 -9.87 0.88 12.31
CA ASP A 276 -10.78 1.47 13.30
C ASP A 276 -10.49 0.91 14.71
N ASN A 277 -10.31 -0.42 14.84
CA ASN A 277 -9.98 -1.06 16.10
C ASN A 277 -8.60 -0.64 16.66
N CYS A 278 -7.65 -0.27 15.79
CA CYS A 278 -6.35 0.27 16.20
C CYS A 278 -6.45 1.71 16.71
N GLY A 279 -7.44 2.49 16.25
CA GLY A 279 -7.62 3.90 16.59
C GLY A 279 -6.52 4.83 16.06
N VAL A 280 -5.67 4.34 15.16
CA VAL A 280 -4.57 5.07 14.52
C VAL A 280 -4.48 4.61 13.07
N THR A 281 -4.41 5.55 12.13
CA THR A 281 -4.25 5.25 10.70
C THR A 281 -2.85 4.70 10.42
N PRO A 282 -2.71 3.55 9.76
CA PRO A 282 -1.42 2.90 9.54
C PRO A 282 -0.61 3.56 8.43
N ASN A 283 0.65 3.88 8.68
CA ASN A 283 1.58 4.26 7.60
C ASN A 283 1.97 3.04 6.76
N PHE A 284 2.05 1.86 7.37
CA PHE A 284 2.41 0.63 6.68
C PHE A 284 1.35 -0.43 6.97
N ILE A 285 0.82 -1.07 5.94
CA ILE A 285 -0.10 -2.19 6.07
C ILE A 285 0.63 -3.46 5.63
N GLY A 286 1.09 -4.24 6.62
CA GLY A 286 1.80 -5.51 6.44
C GLY A 286 0.83 -6.64 6.14
N ILE A 287 0.95 -7.26 4.97
CA ILE A 287 0.03 -8.29 4.46
C ILE A 287 0.75 -9.44 3.73
N ASN A 288 0.04 -10.56 3.57
CA ASN A 288 0.36 -11.59 2.58
C ASN A 288 -0.45 -11.34 1.29
N ASN A 289 -0.07 -11.99 0.19
CA ASN A 289 -0.77 -11.99 -1.10
C ASN A 289 -1.11 -10.57 -1.58
N TYR A 290 -0.13 -9.67 -1.59
CA TYR A 290 -0.34 -8.22 -1.75
C TYR A 290 -1.08 -7.75 -3.00
N GLN A 291 -1.16 -8.59 -4.05
CA GLN A 291 -1.91 -8.29 -5.27
C GLN A 291 -3.41 -8.65 -5.17
N ASN A 292 -3.82 -9.30 -4.08
CA ASN A 292 -5.19 -9.78 -3.87
C ASN A 292 -5.87 -8.91 -2.81
N GLY A 293 -6.99 -8.27 -3.18
CA GLY A 293 -7.73 -7.34 -2.32
C GLY A 293 -7.39 -5.87 -2.59
N ASP A 294 -7.74 -5.01 -1.64
CA ASP A 294 -7.88 -3.56 -1.83
C ASP A 294 -6.73 -2.74 -1.23
N THR A 295 -5.72 -3.39 -0.65
CA THR A 295 -4.69 -2.69 0.15
C THR A 295 -3.96 -1.60 -0.63
N LEU A 296 -3.69 -1.81 -1.93
CA LEU A 296 -3.04 -0.78 -2.76
C LEU A 296 -3.94 0.44 -2.96
N ALA A 297 -5.20 0.23 -3.36
CA ALA A 297 -6.15 1.33 -3.52
C ALA A 297 -6.43 2.03 -2.18
N TYR A 298 -6.52 1.28 -1.09
CA TYR A 298 -6.75 1.82 0.24
C TYR A 298 -5.58 2.69 0.72
N THR A 299 -4.34 2.22 0.58
CA THR A 299 -3.15 3.01 0.97
C THR A 299 -2.98 4.26 0.10
N GLN A 300 -3.29 4.19 -1.20
CA GLN A 300 -3.34 5.38 -2.05
C GLN A 300 -4.42 6.37 -1.56
N ALA A 301 -5.63 5.89 -1.28
CA ALA A 301 -6.73 6.73 -0.81
C ALA A 301 -6.43 7.39 0.54
N LEU A 302 -5.82 6.67 1.49
CA LEU A 302 -5.38 7.25 2.77
C LEU A 302 -4.36 8.38 2.55
N THR A 303 -3.51 8.25 1.53
CA THR A 303 -2.46 9.24 1.26
C THR A 303 -2.97 10.47 0.51
N GLN A 304 -3.80 10.29 -0.51
CA GLN A 304 -4.16 11.36 -1.45
C GLN A 304 -5.65 11.74 -1.45
N GLY A 305 -6.43 11.13 -0.57
CA GLY A 305 -7.88 11.21 -0.57
C GLY A 305 -8.49 10.10 -1.41
N GLY A 306 -9.77 9.82 -1.15
CA GLY A 306 -10.50 8.81 -1.87
C GLY A 306 -12.01 8.88 -1.66
N ILE A 307 -12.71 8.15 -2.51
CA ILE A 307 -14.16 7.94 -2.50
C ILE A 307 -14.38 6.48 -2.10
N TYR A 308 -15.16 6.24 -1.05
CA TYR A 308 -15.50 4.91 -0.56
C TYR A 308 -16.95 4.62 -0.93
N LEU A 309 -17.19 3.52 -1.63
CA LEU A 309 -18.54 3.06 -1.99
C LEU A 309 -19.01 2.01 -0.97
N TRP A 310 -20.29 2.06 -0.63
CA TRP A 310 -20.87 1.24 0.44
C TRP A 310 -22.16 0.60 -0.01
N GLU A 311 -22.37 -0.67 0.37
CA GLU A 311 -23.63 -1.37 0.11
C GLU A 311 -24.78 -0.80 0.92
N GLY A 312 -24.54 -0.34 2.15
CA GLY A 312 -25.58 0.24 2.99
C GLY A 312 -25.80 1.73 2.74
N HIS A 313 -27.00 2.22 3.05
CA HIS A 313 -27.26 3.65 3.15
C HIS A 313 -26.38 4.32 4.21
N GLY A 314 -25.94 5.56 3.95
CA GLY A 314 -25.24 6.37 4.95
C GLY A 314 -23.87 5.84 5.38
N ALA A 315 -23.15 5.15 4.50
CA ALA A 315 -21.88 4.51 4.80
C ALA A 315 -21.98 3.57 6.03
N ASP A 316 -23.03 2.74 6.06
CA ASP A 316 -23.28 1.78 7.12
C ASP A 316 -22.12 0.79 7.26
N ARG A 317 -21.39 0.89 8.37
CA ARG A 317 -20.22 0.06 8.67
C ARG A 317 -20.57 -1.37 9.10
N THR A 318 -21.85 -1.70 9.23
CA THR A 318 -22.29 -3.08 9.49
C THR A 318 -22.47 -3.89 8.20
N GLN A 319 -22.35 -3.24 7.05
CA GLN A 319 -22.39 -3.82 5.71
C GLN A 319 -21.05 -3.66 5.00
N ASP A 320 -20.90 -4.30 3.85
CA ASP A 320 -19.62 -4.31 3.14
C ASP A 320 -19.30 -2.97 2.47
N THR A 321 -18.01 -2.65 2.46
CA THR A 321 -17.47 -1.53 1.69
C THR A 321 -17.11 -2.06 0.30
N VAL A 322 -17.92 -1.73 -0.71
CA VAL A 322 -17.81 -2.24 -2.09
C VAL A 322 -16.41 -2.05 -2.67
N CYS A 323 -15.86 -0.84 -2.50
CA CYS A 323 -14.48 -0.51 -2.85
C CYS A 323 -14.09 0.88 -2.38
N VAL A 324 -12.80 1.16 -2.52
CA VAL A 324 -12.20 2.48 -2.36
C VAL A 324 -11.58 2.91 -3.68
N ILE A 325 -11.85 4.14 -4.05
CA ILE A 325 -11.39 4.75 -5.28
C ILE A 325 -10.46 5.91 -4.91
N PRO A 326 -9.14 5.80 -5.13
CA PRO A 326 -8.18 6.87 -4.85
C PRO A 326 -8.54 8.14 -5.63
N ASN A 327 -8.31 9.31 -5.04
CA ASN A 327 -8.62 10.59 -5.67
C ASN A 327 -7.90 10.74 -7.02
N GLY A 328 -8.64 11.11 -8.06
CA GLY A 328 -8.15 11.23 -9.44
C GLY A 328 -9.28 11.10 -10.47
N THR A 329 -9.05 11.62 -11.68
CA THR A 329 -9.99 11.43 -12.81
C THR A 329 -9.89 10.00 -13.31
N GLN A 330 -11.02 9.29 -13.32
CA GLN A 330 -11.06 7.87 -13.66
C GLN A 330 -12.47 7.41 -14.00
N THR A 331 -12.55 6.28 -14.69
CA THR A 331 -13.80 5.57 -14.98
C THR A 331 -13.65 4.13 -14.50
N LEU A 332 -14.59 3.68 -13.68
CA LEU A 332 -14.66 2.32 -13.18
C LEU A 332 -15.92 1.63 -13.68
N LEU A 333 -15.82 0.34 -13.95
CA LEU A 333 -16.89 -0.60 -14.23
C LEU A 333 -16.95 -1.53 -13.03
N LEU A 334 -18.13 -1.74 -12.47
CA LEU A 334 -18.35 -2.62 -11.32
C LEU A 334 -19.03 -3.91 -11.84
N PRO A 335 -18.69 -5.10 -11.29
CA PRO A 335 -17.77 -5.38 -10.18
C PRO A 335 -16.33 -5.63 -10.65
N GLU A 336 -15.83 -4.82 -11.58
CA GLU A 336 -14.47 -4.94 -12.11
C GLU A 336 -13.55 -3.90 -11.46
N MET A 337 -12.26 -3.94 -11.82
CA MET A 337 -11.27 -2.90 -11.48
C MET A 337 -11.14 -2.59 -9.97
N GLY A 338 -11.23 -3.62 -9.14
CA GLY A 338 -11.00 -3.52 -7.69
C GLY A 338 -12.26 -3.19 -6.88
N CYS A 339 -13.44 -3.33 -7.46
CA CYS A 339 -14.71 -3.31 -6.73
C CYS A 339 -15.33 -4.70 -6.65
N GLU A 340 -15.72 -5.12 -5.45
CA GLU A 340 -16.11 -6.52 -5.19
C GLU A 340 -17.47 -6.88 -5.77
N ASN A 341 -18.35 -5.89 -5.86
CA ASN A 341 -19.71 -6.01 -6.38
C ASN A 341 -20.16 -4.67 -6.99
N ASP A 342 -21.40 -4.63 -7.49
CA ASP A 342 -22.10 -3.45 -8.03
C ASP A 342 -23.20 -2.94 -7.06
N GLU A 343 -23.19 -3.37 -5.80
CA GLU A 343 -24.28 -3.14 -4.84
C GLU A 343 -24.17 -1.80 -4.09
N ALA A 344 -23.40 -0.84 -4.60
CA ALA A 344 -23.24 0.46 -3.93
C ALA A 344 -24.57 1.23 -3.83
N GLN A 345 -24.89 1.70 -2.62
CA GLN A 345 -26.07 2.52 -2.31
C GLN A 345 -25.71 3.90 -1.76
N SER A 346 -24.49 4.06 -1.23
CA SER A 346 -24.01 5.32 -0.69
C SER A 346 -22.51 5.50 -0.89
N LEU A 347 -22.00 6.70 -0.62
CA LEU A 347 -20.56 6.95 -0.65
C LEU A 347 -20.09 7.81 0.52
N SER A 348 -18.79 7.73 0.84
CA SER A 348 -18.13 8.71 1.70
C SER A 348 -16.89 9.29 1.03
N LEU A 349 -16.59 10.54 1.36
CA LEU A 349 -15.56 11.37 0.75
C LEU A 349 -14.51 11.76 1.80
N SER A 350 -13.24 11.65 1.42
CA SER A 350 -12.09 12.14 2.19
C SER A 350 -11.04 12.70 1.23
N GLY A 351 -10.51 13.89 1.51
CA GLY A 351 -9.44 14.49 0.68
C GLY A 351 -9.86 14.83 -0.76
N ILE A 352 -11.12 15.22 -0.98
CA ILE A 352 -11.68 15.48 -2.32
C ILE A 352 -11.80 16.99 -2.58
N ALA A 353 -11.29 17.44 -3.73
CA ALA A 353 -11.27 18.86 -4.10
C ALA A 353 -12.66 19.37 -4.49
N LYS A 354 -12.93 20.64 -4.17
CA LYS A 354 -14.10 21.38 -4.64
C LYS A 354 -14.21 21.32 -6.16
N GLY A 355 -15.40 21.04 -6.67
CA GLY A 355 -15.67 20.97 -8.11
C GLY A 355 -15.49 19.57 -8.69
N THR A 356 -15.02 18.61 -7.90
CA THR A 356 -15.06 17.19 -8.27
C THR A 356 -16.50 16.77 -8.52
N ARG A 357 -16.74 16.11 -9.65
CA ARG A 357 -18.02 15.48 -9.98
C ARG A 357 -17.84 13.97 -10.01
N ILE A 358 -18.71 13.27 -9.30
CA ILE A 358 -18.81 11.82 -9.28
C ILE A 358 -20.15 11.46 -9.94
N THR A 359 -20.14 10.61 -10.94
CA THR A 359 -21.36 10.12 -11.60
C THR A 359 -21.44 8.62 -11.45
N VAL A 360 -22.55 8.13 -10.91
CA VAL A 360 -22.84 6.71 -10.75
C VAL A 360 -23.97 6.33 -11.70
N PHE A 361 -23.82 5.22 -12.41
CA PHE A 361 -24.78 4.75 -13.42
C PHE A 361 -25.20 3.31 -13.11
N ASP A 362 -26.48 3.00 -13.36
CA ASP A 362 -26.96 1.61 -13.41
C ASP A 362 -26.36 0.89 -14.63
N SER A 363 -26.20 1.61 -15.75
CA SER A 363 -25.64 1.05 -16.98
C SER A 363 -24.11 1.05 -17.04
N PRO A 364 -23.45 -0.07 -17.42
CA PRO A 364 -22.00 -0.11 -17.65
C PRO A 364 -21.54 0.76 -18.83
N HIS A 365 -22.48 1.22 -19.66
CA HIS A 365 -22.21 2.04 -20.85
C HIS A 365 -22.49 3.53 -20.64
N ALA A 366 -22.64 4.00 -19.39
CA ALA A 366 -23.00 5.37 -19.05
C ALA A 366 -24.30 5.85 -19.74
N SER A 367 -25.27 4.94 -19.89
CA SER A 367 -26.57 5.30 -20.45
C SER A 367 -27.29 6.28 -19.53
N THR A 368 -27.69 7.42 -20.07
CA THR A 368 -28.55 8.40 -19.37
C THR A 368 -30.04 8.14 -19.58
N ASP A 369 -30.39 7.13 -20.38
CA ASP A 369 -31.76 6.64 -20.55
C ASP A 369 -32.16 5.65 -19.43
N ASP A 370 -31.21 5.27 -18.57
CA ASP A 370 -31.40 4.46 -17.36
C ASP A 370 -31.12 5.31 -16.11
N ASP A 371 -31.21 4.72 -14.91
CA ASP A 371 -30.91 5.45 -13.67
C ASP A 371 -29.44 5.89 -13.59
N TYR A 372 -29.25 7.14 -13.16
CA TYR A 372 -27.94 7.65 -12.79
C TYR A 372 -28.07 8.78 -11.76
N ALA A 373 -27.00 9.02 -11.02
CA ALA A 373 -26.89 10.15 -10.11
C ALA A 373 -25.55 10.86 -10.27
N THR A 374 -25.56 12.17 -10.07
CA THR A 374 -24.34 12.99 -9.98
C THR A 374 -24.19 13.49 -8.55
N VAL A 375 -22.96 13.45 -8.03
CA VAL A 375 -22.55 14.07 -6.78
C VAL A 375 -21.53 15.16 -7.13
N ASP A 376 -21.95 16.42 -6.98
CA ASP A 376 -21.10 17.60 -7.18
C ASP A 376 -20.51 18.04 -5.83
N VAL A 377 -19.20 17.99 -5.67
CA VAL A 377 -18.50 18.43 -4.45
C VAL A 377 -18.41 19.96 -4.42
N LYS A 378 -18.92 20.61 -3.38
CA LYS A 378 -19.12 22.07 -3.31
C LYS A 378 -18.01 22.83 -2.59
N ARG A 379 -17.20 22.16 -1.79
CA ARG A 379 -16.02 22.70 -1.10
C ARG A 379 -14.91 21.65 -1.03
N ASP A 380 -13.70 22.10 -0.69
CA ASP A 380 -12.60 21.17 -0.43
C ASP A 380 -12.93 20.35 0.84
N ILE A 381 -12.81 19.04 0.72
CA ILE A 381 -12.96 18.08 1.80
C ILE A 381 -11.55 17.70 2.28
N GLY A 382 -11.23 17.98 3.54
CA GLY A 382 -9.93 17.64 4.12
C GLY A 382 -9.66 16.13 4.14
N ILE A 383 -8.39 15.74 4.15
CA ILE A 383 -7.97 14.32 4.19
C ILE A 383 -8.45 13.59 5.47
N SER A 384 -8.60 14.33 6.57
CA SER A 384 -9.13 13.79 7.83
C SER A 384 -10.65 13.98 7.99
N GLU A 385 -11.33 14.56 6.99
CA GLU A 385 -12.78 14.68 6.98
C GLU A 385 -13.42 13.44 6.35
N HIS A 386 -14.63 13.11 6.81
CA HIS A 386 -15.44 12.03 6.29
C HIS A 386 -16.84 12.55 6.01
N VAL A 387 -17.07 13.04 4.79
CA VAL A 387 -18.39 13.51 4.36
C VAL A 387 -19.17 12.35 3.79
N ILE A 388 -20.40 12.15 4.27
CA ILE A 388 -21.27 11.04 3.86
C ILE A 388 -22.34 11.54 2.90
N VAL A 389 -22.40 10.90 1.73
CA VAL A 389 -23.53 10.99 0.80
C VAL A 389 -24.44 9.80 1.10
N HIS A 390 -25.59 10.07 1.73
CA HIS A 390 -26.39 9.02 2.35
C HIS A 390 -27.03 8.02 1.37
N GLU A 391 -27.34 8.46 0.16
CA GLU A 391 -27.96 7.65 -0.89
C GLU A 391 -27.80 8.31 -2.26
N PHE A 392 -28.02 7.56 -3.35
CA PHE A 392 -27.98 8.10 -4.71
C PHE A 392 -29.37 8.47 -5.27
N GLU A 393 -30.46 7.94 -4.70
CA GLU A 393 -31.82 8.07 -5.25
C GLU A 393 -32.61 9.30 -4.78
N ARG A 394 -31.92 10.29 -4.22
CA ARG A 394 -32.55 11.52 -3.72
C ARG A 394 -31.77 12.75 -4.14
N THR A 395 -32.40 13.59 -4.97
CA THR A 395 -31.89 14.94 -5.26
C THR A 395 -31.91 15.78 -3.99
N LEU A 396 -30.74 16.21 -3.55
CA LEU A 396 -30.56 17.02 -2.35
C LEU A 396 -29.29 17.87 -2.44
N GLU A 397 -29.22 18.89 -1.60
CA GLU A 397 -28.07 19.78 -1.53
C GLU A 397 -27.71 20.05 -0.07
N THR A 398 -26.42 19.99 0.24
CA THR A 398 -25.81 20.35 1.52
C THR A 398 -24.75 21.44 1.29
N ASP A 399 -24.06 21.87 2.35
CA ASP A 399 -22.90 22.75 2.21
C ASP A 399 -21.70 22.04 1.56
N ASP A 400 -21.63 20.71 1.70
CA ASP A 400 -20.50 19.90 1.25
C ASP A 400 -20.65 19.40 -0.19
N TYR A 401 -21.87 19.02 -0.59
CA TYR A 401 -22.15 18.41 -1.90
C TYR A 401 -23.58 18.65 -2.38
N ARG A 402 -23.83 18.35 -3.66
CA ARG A 402 -25.17 18.25 -4.24
C ARG A 402 -25.34 16.92 -4.97
N VAL A 403 -26.40 16.19 -4.67
CA VAL A 403 -26.83 15.01 -5.42
C VAL A 403 -27.91 15.43 -6.42
N ASN A 404 -27.77 15.08 -7.69
CA ASN A 404 -28.87 15.11 -8.66
C ASN A 404 -29.15 13.69 -9.14
N TYR A 405 -30.34 13.18 -8.84
CA TYR A 405 -30.79 11.85 -9.23
C TYR A 405 -31.74 11.91 -10.44
N PHE A 406 -31.52 11.02 -11.40
CA PHE A 406 -32.32 10.85 -12.60
C PHE A 406 -32.89 9.43 -12.61
N LYS A 407 -34.23 9.35 -12.49
CA LYS A 407 -34.93 8.11 -12.20
C LYS A 407 -35.46 7.39 -13.45
N TYR A 408 -35.29 6.08 -13.48
CA TYR A 408 -35.98 5.15 -14.38
C TYR A 408 -36.63 3.98 -13.60
N ASN A 409 -35.85 3.05 -13.06
CA ASN A 409 -36.28 1.85 -12.32
C ASN A 409 -35.58 1.58 -10.96
N GLY A 410 -34.62 2.41 -10.57
CA GLY A 410 -33.90 2.39 -9.28
C GLY A 410 -32.41 2.06 -9.42
N LEU A 411 -31.55 2.85 -8.76
CA LEU A 411 -30.09 2.88 -8.86
C LEU A 411 -29.36 2.23 -7.68
N ASN A 412 -29.89 2.39 -6.47
CA ASN A 412 -29.22 1.91 -5.25
C ASN A 412 -29.07 0.39 -5.33
N GLY A 413 -27.83 -0.10 -5.21
CA GLY A 413 -27.55 -1.53 -5.25
C GLY A 413 -27.32 -2.08 -6.67
N LYS A 414 -27.19 -1.22 -7.68
CA LYS A 414 -27.00 -1.62 -9.09
C LYS A 414 -25.97 -0.74 -9.83
N VAL A 415 -25.04 -0.13 -9.12
CA VAL A 415 -24.07 0.80 -9.72
C VAL A 415 -23.06 0.00 -10.56
N SER A 416 -23.26 -0.07 -11.88
CA SER A 416 -22.36 -0.77 -12.79
C SER A 416 -21.21 0.09 -13.34
N ARG A 417 -21.29 1.42 -13.19
CA ARG A 417 -20.23 2.34 -13.64
C ARG A 417 -20.13 3.57 -12.76
N VAL A 418 -18.89 3.99 -12.51
CA VAL A 418 -18.56 5.23 -11.80
C VAL A 418 -17.62 6.06 -12.65
N GLU A 419 -17.93 7.34 -12.80
CA GLU A 419 -17.07 8.32 -13.46
C GLU A 419 -16.72 9.44 -12.49
N ILE A 420 -15.43 9.71 -12.32
CA ILE A 420 -14.92 10.79 -11.48
C ILE A 420 -14.19 11.78 -12.36
N GLN A 421 -14.61 13.04 -12.28
CA GLN A 421 -13.97 14.16 -12.93
C GLN A 421 -13.49 15.13 -11.85
N VAL A 422 -12.18 15.25 -11.68
CA VAL A 422 -11.58 16.26 -10.79
C VAL A 422 -11.46 17.61 -11.52
N PRO A 423 -11.37 18.75 -10.80
CA PRO A 423 -11.32 20.10 -11.37
C PRO A 423 -10.18 20.38 -12.35
#